data_AF-A0A9D9RQY0-F1
#
_entry.id   AF-A0A9D9RQY0-F1
#
_cell.length_a   1.000
_cell.length_b   1.000
_cell.length_c   1.000
_cell.angle_alpha   90.00
_cell.angle_beta   90.00
_cell.angle_gamma   90.00
#
_symmetry.space_group_name_H-M   'P 1'
#
loop_
_entity.id
_entity.type
_entity.pdbx_description
1 polymer ?
#
loop_
_entity_poly.entity_id
_entity_poly.type
_entity_poly.pdbx_seq_one_letter_code
_entity_poly.pdbx_strand_id
1 'polypeptide(L)'
;MDGYQLLVNTHGAEAINEGELRSNQIAGMLIRINHIAEGHRLDENFTKQWSEAGAAGLLRIPYFIYNPNLDENRNYDWLVKHMPYEAGAVMLGFVAAPTFQTGIEAESAVNFFEQISRRWNFMIHTSERYLQLMDRWPQENDYWWAQYPGVLYPRSIERWTWSKLREKIDLLPGPANIDKVPGICWMWQATADRLILPGCDKPIGVNIYPGTLDELKEWVNEKESAQPIFHEEHSQPFEGVTLHKVYRFNSHCFVAVIDPQGKRFLVTKYGRKTVSSIAKEHEAQIVINGGDYNGYGAVGLHVSQGTFYRPLNGYEPWVNFTENNQPQINAHNSREKVFNSLAGKRFIVQDGQVSPNTSAAWREVHPRTLAGITQDGKFIECVIDGRQGPSNIGVNLFDAARVMIEFGAWKAIDLDGGGSSTMWVKDRVINTPIEGGVSGQERAVGTHIVMFVDEDVLVPKTRTYIVVRAVKPRQTPSMYEENTKPAMPVGVEFQTETARIITEKIPPETGSDFTIIWLQLPDGYWVPKHYKFEYLKEKLS
;
A
#
# COMPACT_ATOMS: atom_id res chain seq x y z
N MET A 1 27.30 20.39 -15.16
CA MET A 1 26.55 20.23 -16.43
C MET A 1 25.30 21.03 -16.20
N ASP A 2 25.34 22.29 -16.62
CA ASP A 2 24.47 23.27 -16.02
C ASP A 2 23.30 23.46 -16.99
N GLY A 3 22.32 22.55 -16.91
CA GLY A 3 21.03 22.71 -17.59
C GLY A 3 20.44 21.49 -18.32
N TYR A 4 21.15 20.35 -18.46
CA TYR A 4 20.55 19.15 -19.09
C TYR A 4 21.17 17.82 -18.64
N GLN A 5 20.39 16.74 -18.79
CA GLN A 5 20.78 15.34 -18.62
C GLN A 5 20.67 14.57 -19.94
N LEU A 6 21.52 13.55 -20.12
CA LEU A 6 21.50 12.69 -21.30
C LEU A 6 21.02 11.27 -20.96
N LEU A 7 20.12 10.72 -21.77
CA LEU A 7 19.72 9.32 -21.71
C LEU A 7 19.96 8.64 -23.07
N VAL A 8 20.46 7.40 -23.03
CA VAL A 8 20.73 6.63 -24.24
C VAL A 8 19.60 5.63 -24.50
N ASN A 9 19.02 5.62 -25.69
CA ASN A 9 17.94 4.70 -26.08
C ASN A 9 18.52 3.49 -26.82
N THR A 10 18.30 2.30 -26.27
CA THR A 10 19.01 1.10 -26.70
C THR A 10 18.59 0.55 -28.05
N HIS A 11 17.47 0.97 -28.66
CA HIS A 11 16.97 0.62 -30.02
C HIS A 11 17.59 -0.62 -30.73
N GLY A 12 17.63 -1.80 -30.08
CA GLY A 12 18.20 -3.03 -30.66
C GLY A 12 19.73 -3.11 -30.74
N ALA A 13 20.47 -2.21 -30.08
CA ALA A 13 21.89 -2.35 -29.79
C ALA A 13 22.11 -3.54 -28.86
N GLU A 14 23.08 -4.38 -29.19
CA GLU A 14 23.33 -5.65 -28.49
C GLU A 14 24.43 -5.48 -27.41
N ALA A 15 25.41 -4.63 -27.68
CA ALA A 15 26.52 -4.35 -26.76
C ALA A 15 26.62 -2.85 -26.42
N ILE A 16 26.31 -2.54 -25.17
CA ILE A 16 26.50 -1.22 -24.56
C ILE A 16 27.50 -1.37 -23.43
N ASN A 17 28.41 -0.40 -23.28
CA ASN A 17 29.33 -0.33 -22.14
C ASN A 17 28.82 0.71 -21.14
N GLU A 18 28.10 0.28 -20.12
CA GLU A 18 27.50 1.15 -19.10
C GLU A 18 28.56 1.90 -18.28
N GLY A 19 29.75 1.32 -18.13
CA GLY A 19 30.90 1.98 -17.49
C GLY A 19 31.37 3.20 -18.29
N GLU A 20 31.43 3.07 -19.63
CA GLU A 20 31.71 4.18 -20.55
C GLU A 20 30.61 5.24 -20.53
N LEU A 21 29.34 4.83 -20.43
CA LEU A 21 28.23 5.78 -20.28
C LEU A 21 28.34 6.56 -18.96
N ARG A 22 28.59 5.87 -17.86
CA ARG A 22 28.72 6.49 -16.53
C ARG A 22 29.91 7.45 -16.44
N SER A 23 31.07 7.04 -16.96
CA SER A 23 32.29 7.89 -16.93
C SER A 23 32.09 9.19 -17.72
N ASN A 24 31.23 9.16 -18.73
CA ASN A 24 30.86 10.32 -19.55
C ASN A 24 29.60 11.04 -19.06
N GLN A 25 29.17 10.78 -17.81
CA GLN A 25 28.07 11.47 -17.14
C GLN A 25 26.72 11.34 -17.86
N ILE A 26 26.43 10.16 -18.38
CA ILE A 26 25.09 9.81 -18.88
C ILE A 26 24.19 9.52 -17.68
N ALA A 27 22.99 10.11 -17.67
CA ALA A 27 22.06 10.01 -16.57
C ALA A 27 21.32 8.66 -16.55
N GLY A 28 21.00 8.12 -17.73
CA GLY A 28 20.19 6.91 -17.82
C GLY A 28 20.08 6.27 -19.18
N MET A 29 19.25 5.24 -19.25
CA MET A 29 18.97 4.46 -20.45
C MET A 29 17.46 4.30 -20.66
N LEU A 30 17.02 4.48 -21.91
CA LEU A 30 15.71 4.07 -22.38
C LEU A 30 15.86 2.66 -22.98
N ILE A 31 15.36 1.64 -22.29
CA ILE A 31 15.68 0.24 -22.60
C ILE A 31 14.51 -0.40 -23.32
N ARG A 32 14.75 -0.84 -24.55
CA ARG A 32 13.71 -1.41 -25.41
C ARG A 32 13.09 -2.67 -24.78
N ILE A 33 11.78 -2.67 -24.55
CA ILE A 33 11.09 -3.80 -23.91
C ILE A 33 10.46 -4.79 -24.91
N ASN A 34 10.01 -4.32 -26.09
CA ASN A 34 9.25 -5.18 -26.99
C ASN A 34 9.60 -5.06 -28.48
N HIS A 35 9.45 -6.17 -29.21
CA HIS A 35 9.28 -6.18 -30.66
C HIS A 35 7.79 -6.37 -31.00
N ILE A 36 7.34 -5.72 -32.06
CA ILE A 36 5.94 -5.80 -32.53
C ILE A 36 5.75 -6.76 -33.71
N ALA A 37 6.82 -7.46 -34.12
CA ALA A 37 6.76 -8.42 -35.21
C ALA A 37 5.93 -9.64 -34.81
N GLU A 38 4.84 -9.91 -35.54
CA GLU A 38 3.89 -11.00 -35.27
C GLU A 38 3.16 -10.88 -33.91
N GLY A 39 2.91 -9.64 -33.47
CA GLY A 39 2.38 -9.35 -32.13
C GLY A 39 3.48 -8.85 -31.18
N HIS A 40 3.19 -8.81 -29.88
CA HIS A 40 4.20 -8.40 -28.89
C HIS A 40 5.11 -9.57 -28.48
N ARG A 41 6.42 -9.36 -28.62
CA ARG A 41 7.49 -10.23 -28.11
C ARG A 41 8.43 -9.42 -27.21
N LEU A 42 8.95 -10.04 -26.16
CA LEU A 42 9.96 -9.39 -25.30
C LEU A 42 11.24 -9.20 -26.12
N ASP A 43 11.87 -8.04 -26.01
CA ASP A 43 13.20 -7.81 -26.58
C ASP A 43 14.22 -8.71 -25.86
N GLU A 44 15.00 -9.44 -26.65
CA GLU A 44 15.93 -10.46 -26.14
C GLU A 44 17.00 -9.85 -25.23
N ASN A 45 17.34 -8.58 -25.44
CA ASN A 45 18.34 -7.86 -24.66
C ASN A 45 17.74 -7.12 -23.46
N PHE A 46 16.42 -6.99 -23.35
CA PHE A 46 15.77 -6.17 -22.32
C PHE A 46 16.23 -6.53 -20.91
N THR A 47 16.11 -7.81 -20.54
CA THR A 47 16.41 -8.25 -19.16
C THR A 47 17.88 -8.03 -18.80
N LYS A 48 18.78 -8.30 -19.74
CA LYS A 48 20.22 -8.12 -19.55
C LYS A 48 20.55 -6.64 -19.37
N GLN A 49 20.14 -5.80 -20.32
CA GLN A 49 20.39 -4.36 -20.29
C GLN A 49 19.75 -3.69 -19.07
N TRP A 50 18.56 -4.12 -18.67
CA TRP A 50 17.88 -3.62 -17.48
C TRP A 50 18.67 -3.90 -16.20
N SER A 51 19.29 -5.07 -16.11
CA SER A 51 20.12 -5.46 -14.98
C SER A 51 21.46 -4.73 -14.97
N GLU A 52 22.15 -4.68 -16.12
CA GLU A 52 23.48 -4.08 -16.26
C GLU A 52 23.44 -2.55 -16.03
N ALA A 53 22.44 -1.87 -16.59
CA ALA A 53 22.20 -0.44 -16.34
C ALA A 53 21.97 -0.15 -14.85
N GLY A 54 21.22 -1.03 -14.17
CA GLY A 54 20.93 -0.91 -12.75
C GLY A 54 22.20 -1.08 -11.89
N ALA A 55 23.01 -2.10 -12.21
CA ALA A 55 24.29 -2.34 -11.54
C ALA A 55 25.29 -1.20 -11.75
N ALA A 56 25.23 -0.54 -12.91
CA ALA A 56 26.04 0.64 -13.21
C ALA A 56 25.55 1.92 -12.49
N GLY A 57 24.36 1.91 -11.89
CA GLY A 57 23.76 3.08 -11.23
C GLY A 57 23.15 4.10 -12.20
N LEU A 58 22.81 3.68 -13.42
CA LEU A 58 22.13 4.50 -14.41
C LEU A 58 20.61 4.49 -14.14
N LEU A 59 19.94 5.62 -14.40
CA LEU A 59 18.48 5.63 -14.47
C LEU A 59 17.98 4.69 -15.57
N ARG A 60 16.85 4.03 -15.34
CA ARG A 60 16.29 3.03 -16.27
C ARG A 60 14.83 3.35 -16.56
N ILE A 61 14.49 3.49 -17.82
CA ILE A 61 13.12 3.75 -18.28
C ILE A 61 12.79 2.74 -19.38
N PRO A 62 11.76 1.90 -19.25
CA PRO A 62 11.36 0.99 -20.32
C PRO A 62 10.89 1.77 -21.55
N TYR A 63 11.32 1.34 -22.74
CA TYR A 63 10.90 1.88 -24.03
C TYR A 63 10.00 0.88 -24.75
N PHE A 64 8.70 1.14 -24.75
CA PHE A 64 7.65 0.31 -25.32
C PHE A 64 7.16 0.86 -26.66
N ILE A 65 7.00 0.01 -27.66
CA ILE A 65 6.34 0.37 -28.92
C ILE A 65 4.90 -0.09 -28.89
N TYR A 66 4.02 0.87 -29.09
CA TYR A 66 2.61 0.60 -29.31
C TYR A 66 2.43 -0.21 -30.59
N ASN A 67 1.72 -1.35 -30.48
CA ASN A 67 1.41 -2.16 -31.65
C ASN A 67 0.02 -1.77 -32.19
N PRO A 68 -0.05 -1.08 -33.33
CA PRO A 68 -1.33 -0.63 -33.89
C PRO A 68 -2.22 -1.79 -34.39
N ASN A 69 -1.67 -3.00 -34.54
CA ASN A 69 -2.45 -4.17 -34.94
C ASN A 69 -3.17 -4.84 -33.75
N LEU A 70 -3.00 -4.32 -32.53
CA LEU A 70 -3.63 -4.81 -31.31
C LEU A 70 -4.49 -3.69 -30.70
N ASP A 71 -5.58 -4.08 -30.05
CA ASP A 71 -6.38 -3.15 -29.25
C ASP A 71 -5.62 -2.65 -28.01
N GLU A 72 -6.19 -1.64 -27.35
CA GLU A 72 -5.62 -0.96 -26.19
C GLU A 72 -5.39 -1.90 -25.01
N ASN A 73 -6.31 -2.84 -24.78
CA ASN A 73 -6.26 -3.75 -23.64
C ASN A 73 -5.14 -4.78 -23.85
N ARG A 74 -4.99 -5.30 -25.07
CA ARG A 74 -3.89 -6.22 -25.41
C ARG A 74 -2.52 -5.55 -25.34
N ASN A 75 -2.43 -4.27 -25.72
CA ASN A 75 -1.21 -3.49 -25.52
C ASN A 75 -0.92 -3.30 -24.01
N TYR A 76 -1.94 -2.89 -23.24
CA TYR A 76 -1.82 -2.63 -21.80
C TYR A 76 -1.48 -3.89 -21.00
N ASP A 77 -2.24 -4.96 -21.17
CA ASP A 77 -2.02 -6.25 -20.47
C ASP A 77 -0.63 -6.80 -20.74
N TRP A 78 -0.16 -6.69 -21.99
CA TRP A 78 1.19 -7.13 -22.33
C TRP A 78 2.24 -6.27 -21.64
N LEU A 79 2.08 -4.93 -21.66
CA LEU A 79 3.01 -4.03 -21.00
C LEU A 79 3.06 -4.29 -19.48
N VAL A 80 1.91 -4.37 -18.81
CA VAL A 80 1.80 -4.68 -17.37
C VAL A 80 2.50 -5.99 -17.02
N LYS A 81 2.32 -7.02 -17.85
CA LYS A 81 2.94 -8.32 -17.61
C LYS A 81 4.46 -8.31 -17.65
N HIS A 82 5.07 -7.43 -18.44
CA HIS A 82 6.53 -7.43 -18.69
C HIS A 82 7.25 -6.22 -18.08
N MET A 83 6.51 -5.21 -17.63
CA MET A 83 7.08 -4.04 -16.95
C MET A 83 7.87 -4.46 -15.71
N PRO A 84 9.12 -3.97 -15.53
CA PRO A 84 9.84 -4.08 -14.28
C PRO A 84 9.04 -3.44 -13.15
N TYR A 85 9.05 -4.08 -11.97
CA TYR A 85 8.23 -3.62 -10.84
C TYR A 85 8.70 -2.26 -10.32
N GLU A 86 10.00 -1.98 -10.45
CA GLU A 86 10.61 -0.71 -10.03
C GLU A 86 10.41 0.43 -11.03
N ALA A 87 9.83 0.17 -12.21
CA ALA A 87 9.69 1.19 -13.23
C ALA A 87 8.48 2.09 -12.90
N GLY A 88 8.76 3.35 -12.54
CA GLY A 88 7.74 4.39 -12.30
C GLY A 88 7.34 5.18 -13.56
N ALA A 89 8.10 5.03 -14.66
CA ALA A 89 7.82 5.68 -15.94
C ALA A 89 7.97 4.73 -17.13
N VAL A 90 7.40 5.09 -18.29
CA VAL A 90 7.53 4.38 -19.56
C VAL A 90 7.65 5.34 -20.75
N MET A 91 8.65 5.11 -21.60
CA MET A 91 8.76 5.78 -22.90
C MET A 91 7.95 4.98 -23.92
N LEU A 92 7.10 5.64 -24.70
CA LEU A 92 6.23 5.04 -25.71
C LEU A 92 6.72 5.46 -27.08
N GLY A 93 6.86 4.53 -28.02
CA GLY A 93 7.09 4.85 -29.41
C GLY A 93 5.93 4.40 -30.29
N PHE A 94 5.62 5.21 -31.30
CA PHE A 94 4.58 4.91 -32.29
C PHE A 94 5.20 4.64 -33.66
N VAL A 95 4.77 3.54 -34.29
CA VAL A 95 5.20 3.16 -35.64
C VAL A 95 3.99 3.11 -36.55
N ALA A 96 4.13 3.67 -37.76
CA ALA A 96 3.03 3.76 -38.72
C ALA A 96 2.74 2.41 -39.34
N ALA A 97 1.52 1.91 -39.15
CA ALA A 97 0.99 0.84 -39.97
C ALA A 97 0.64 1.40 -41.37
N PRO A 98 0.89 0.66 -42.46
CA PRO A 98 0.43 1.05 -43.81
C PRO A 98 -1.09 1.23 -43.88
N THR A 99 -1.83 0.55 -43.02
CA THR A 99 -3.30 0.52 -42.93
C THR A 99 -3.87 1.51 -41.90
N PHE A 100 -3.05 2.39 -41.32
CA PHE A 100 -3.46 3.20 -40.17
C PHE A 100 -4.65 4.11 -40.53
N GLN A 101 -5.82 3.86 -39.92
CA GLN A 101 -7.04 4.64 -40.06
C GLN A 101 -7.18 5.59 -38.87
N THR A 102 -7.05 6.88 -39.16
CA THR A 102 -6.92 8.00 -38.20
C THR A 102 -8.06 8.17 -37.18
N GLY A 103 -9.17 7.42 -37.30
CA GLY A 103 -10.31 7.50 -36.39
C GLY A 103 -10.28 6.52 -35.22
N ILE A 104 -10.26 5.21 -35.52
CA ILE A 104 -10.45 4.12 -34.54
C ILE A 104 -9.15 3.84 -33.77
N GLU A 105 -8.02 3.78 -34.46
CA GLU A 105 -6.73 3.53 -33.83
C GLU A 105 -6.28 4.71 -32.94
N ALA A 106 -6.80 5.91 -33.23
CA ALA A 106 -6.60 7.09 -32.38
C ALA A 106 -7.27 6.92 -31.02
N GLU A 107 -8.53 6.47 -31.01
CA GLU A 107 -9.30 6.24 -29.79
C GLU A 107 -8.70 5.10 -28.97
N SER A 108 -8.30 4.02 -29.62
CA SER A 108 -7.57 2.92 -28.97
C SER A 108 -6.25 3.39 -28.34
N ALA A 109 -5.44 4.18 -29.05
CA ALA A 109 -4.21 4.75 -28.49
C ALA A 109 -4.48 5.68 -27.29
N VAL A 110 -5.53 6.50 -27.35
CA VAL A 110 -5.94 7.38 -26.24
C VAL A 110 -6.39 6.56 -25.02
N ASN A 111 -7.25 5.56 -25.21
CA ASN A 111 -7.67 4.65 -24.14
C ASN A 111 -6.48 3.91 -23.52
N PHE A 112 -5.49 3.53 -24.34
CA PHE A 112 -4.24 2.97 -23.85
C PHE A 112 -3.46 3.98 -22.98
N PHE A 113 -3.36 5.24 -23.40
CA PHE A 113 -2.72 6.30 -22.61
C PHE A 113 -3.40 6.52 -21.27
N GLU A 114 -4.74 6.54 -21.25
CA GLU A 114 -5.50 6.65 -20.00
C GLU A 114 -5.29 5.46 -19.06
N GLN A 115 -5.05 4.26 -19.61
CA GLN A 115 -4.78 3.08 -18.79
C GLN A 115 -3.37 3.13 -18.19
N ILE A 116 -2.34 3.42 -18.99
CA ILE A 116 -0.97 3.51 -18.49
C ILE A 116 -0.78 4.72 -17.56
N SER A 117 -1.52 5.81 -17.77
CA SER A 117 -1.46 7.00 -16.90
C SER A 117 -1.93 6.68 -15.47
N ARG A 118 -2.67 5.59 -15.26
CA ARG A 118 -3.04 5.15 -13.90
C ARG A 118 -1.86 4.54 -13.14
N ARG A 119 -0.77 4.13 -13.82
CA ARG A 119 0.32 3.38 -13.19
C ARG A 119 1.70 3.99 -13.39
N TRP A 120 1.96 4.63 -14.52
CA TRP A 120 3.30 5.10 -14.88
C TRP A 120 3.28 6.51 -15.45
N ASN A 121 4.30 7.30 -15.12
CA ASN A 121 4.60 8.50 -15.89
C ASN A 121 4.97 8.05 -17.29
N PHE A 122 4.56 8.78 -18.32
CA PHE A 122 4.85 8.32 -19.65
C PHE A 122 5.22 9.45 -20.58
N MET A 123 5.98 9.09 -21.60
CA MET A 123 6.44 9.99 -22.62
C MET A 123 6.20 9.39 -23.98
N ILE A 124 5.80 10.20 -24.95
CA ILE A 124 5.47 9.73 -26.29
C ILE A 124 6.52 10.22 -27.29
N HIS A 125 7.25 9.28 -27.85
CA HIS A 125 8.02 9.45 -29.06
C HIS A 125 7.16 9.12 -30.29
N THR A 126 6.89 10.12 -31.11
CA THR A 126 6.13 9.98 -32.35
C THR A 126 6.64 10.90 -33.44
N SER A 127 6.22 10.67 -34.68
CA SER A 127 6.58 11.51 -35.83
C SER A 127 5.48 12.52 -36.19
N GLU A 128 5.81 13.51 -37.03
CA GLU A 128 4.85 14.53 -37.48
C GLU A 128 3.59 13.95 -38.14
N ARG A 129 3.66 12.71 -38.65
CA ARG A 129 2.50 12.00 -39.22
C ARG A 129 1.37 11.77 -38.21
N TYR A 130 1.66 11.81 -36.91
CA TYR A 130 0.69 11.58 -35.83
C TYR A 130 0.12 12.87 -35.24
N LEU A 131 0.53 14.05 -35.73
CA LEU A 131 0.07 15.34 -35.19
C LEU A 131 -1.46 15.44 -35.17
N GLN A 132 -2.17 14.89 -36.17
CA GLN A 132 -3.64 14.92 -36.23
C GLN A 132 -4.34 14.11 -35.13
N LEU A 133 -3.62 13.20 -34.46
CA LEU A 133 -4.17 12.37 -33.40
C LEU A 133 -4.02 13.06 -32.04
N MET A 134 -3.16 14.08 -31.96
CA MET A 134 -2.79 14.75 -30.72
C MET A 134 -3.94 15.60 -30.15
N ASP A 135 -4.86 16.09 -30.99
CA ASP A 135 -6.07 16.79 -30.55
C ASP A 135 -6.95 15.92 -29.63
N ARG A 136 -6.82 14.59 -29.72
CA ARG A 136 -7.57 13.63 -28.89
C ARG A 136 -6.78 13.15 -27.68
N TRP A 137 -5.49 13.44 -27.62
CA TRP A 137 -4.68 13.05 -26.46
C TRP A 137 -5.17 13.86 -25.27
N PRO A 138 -5.18 13.28 -24.05
CA PRO A 138 -5.61 14.05 -22.89
C PRO A 138 -4.68 15.26 -22.75
N GLN A 139 -5.16 16.36 -22.18
CA GLN A 139 -4.40 17.64 -22.13
C GLN A 139 -3.83 17.91 -20.73
N GLU A 140 -4.24 17.13 -19.73
CA GLU A 140 -3.98 17.39 -18.31
C GLU A 140 -2.86 16.54 -17.69
N ASN A 141 -2.25 15.62 -18.44
CA ASN A 141 -1.07 14.88 -17.98
C ASN A 141 0.24 15.54 -18.44
N ASP A 142 1.36 15.20 -17.81
CA ASP A 142 2.69 15.66 -18.24
C ASP A 142 3.11 14.95 -19.55
N TYR A 143 2.77 15.52 -20.71
CA TYR A 143 3.09 14.94 -22.03
C TYR A 143 4.43 15.38 -22.55
N TRP A 144 5.39 14.46 -22.65
CA TRP A 144 6.69 14.78 -23.24
C TRP A 144 6.74 14.28 -24.69
N TRP A 145 7.13 15.16 -25.61
CA TRP A 145 7.16 14.92 -27.05
C TRP A 145 8.56 15.22 -27.62
N ALA A 146 9.18 14.26 -28.29
CA ALA A 146 10.56 14.38 -28.78
C ALA A 146 10.63 14.46 -30.31
N GLN A 147 11.37 15.43 -30.85
CA GLN A 147 11.69 15.54 -32.28
C GLN A 147 13.20 15.62 -32.53
N TYR A 148 13.63 15.08 -33.67
CA TYR A 148 14.99 15.14 -34.23
C TYR A 148 15.35 16.57 -34.67
N PRO A 149 16.27 17.27 -33.99
CA PRO A 149 16.79 18.53 -34.48
C PRO A 149 17.86 18.26 -35.53
N GLY A 150 17.80 18.97 -36.67
CA GLY A 150 18.68 18.72 -37.81
C GLY A 150 20.19 18.83 -37.50
N VAL A 151 20.58 19.63 -36.50
CA VAL A 151 21.98 19.75 -36.06
C VAL A 151 22.51 18.51 -35.34
N LEU A 152 21.63 17.66 -34.81
CA LEU A 152 21.95 16.37 -34.18
C LEU A 152 21.63 15.16 -35.06
N TYR A 153 21.20 15.40 -36.31
CA TYR A 153 20.82 14.36 -37.25
C TYR A 153 21.80 14.31 -38.44
N PRO A 154 22.89 13.51 -38.35
CA PRO A 154 23.87 13.45 -39.43
C PRO A 154 23.27 12.89 -40.72
N ARG A 155 23.86 13.28 -41.87
CA ARG A 155 23.36 12.88 -43.20
C ARG A 155 23.63 11.40 -43.52
N SER A 156 24.61 10.81 -42.85
CA SER A 156 25.00 9.41 -42.95
C SER A 156 25.38 8.88 -41.57
N ILE A 157 25.69 7.58 -41.47
CA ILE A 157 26.21 7.02 -40.22
C ILE A 157 27.55 7.71 -39.89
N GLU A 158 27.66 8.25 -38.67
CA GLU A 158 28.85 8.92 -38.17
C GLU A 158 29.21 8.44 -36.76
N ARG A 159 30.52 8.45 -36.45
CA ARG A 159 31.05 8.26 -35.09
C ARG A 159 31.39 9.61 -34.49
N TRP A 160 30.75 10.00 -33.39
CA TRP A 160 31.09 11.23 -32.67
C TRP A 160 31.73 10.91 -31.32
N THR A 161 32.51 11.84 -30.80
CA THR A 161 32.93 11.84 -29.40
C THR A 161 31.83 12.46 -28.53
N TRP A 162 31.84 12.18 -27.23
CA TRP A 162 30.95 12.85 -26.27
C TRP A 162 31.12 14.37 -26.30
N SER A 163 32.36 14.88 -26.48
CA SER A 163 32.62 16.31 -26.63
C SER A 163 31.94 16.91 -27.86
N LYS A 164 32.01 16.24 -29.03
CA LYS A 164 31.35 16.69 -30.26
C LYS A 164 29.83 16.68 -30.11
N LEU A 165 29.27 15.66 -29.46
CA LEU A 165 27.83 15.62 -29.19
C LEU A 165 27.39 16.83 -28.36
N ARG A 166 28.12 17.14 -27.28
CA ARG A 166 27.81 18.28 -26.40
C ARG A 166 27.88 19.62 -27.13
N GLU A 167 28.93 19.84 -27.93
CA GLU A 167 29.05 21.03 -28.78
C GLU A 167 27.83 21.19 -29.71
N LYS A 168 27.31 20.08 -30.26
CA LYS A 168 26.11 20.13 -31.11
C LYS A 168 24.82 20.36 -30.33
N ILE A 169 24.75 19.91 -29.07
CA ILE A 169 23.61 20.15 -28.18
C ILE A 169 23.53 21.63 -27.82
N ASP A 170 24.66 22.29 -27.59
CA ASP A 170 24.69 23.73 -27.26
C ASP A 170 24.19 24.62 -28.42
N LEU A 171 24.12 24.08 -29.65
CA LEU A 171 23.57 24.75 -30.82
C LEU A 171 22.06 24.52 -31.02
N LEU A 172 21.40 23.79 -30.11
CA LEU A 172 19.98 23.48 -30.24
C LEU A 172 19.09 24.70 -29.95
N PRO A 173 18.22 25.11 -30.88
CA PRO A 173 17.25 26.19 -30.65
C PRO A 173 16.00 25.73 -29.85
N GLY A 174 16.00 24.53 -29.26
CA GLY A 174 14.79 23.92 -28.67
C GLY A 174 13.92 23.17 -29.70
N PRO A 175 12.77 22.59 -29.27
CA PRO A 175 11.91 21.78 -30.13
C PRO A 175 11.15 22.64 -31.16
N ALA A 176 11.15 22.23 -32.43
CA ALA A 176 10.60 23.02 -33.54
C ALA A 176 9.07 23.13 -33.60
N ASN A 177 8.33 22.37 -32.78
CA ASN A 177 6.86 22.36 -32.80
C ASN A 177 6.26 22.35 -31.38
N ILE A 178 6.86 23.06 -30.42
CA ILE A 178 6.34 23.15 -29.04
C ILE A 178 4.86 23.61 -29.00
N ASP A 179 4.43 24.43 -29.96
CA ASP A 179 3.05 24.92 -30.06
C ASP A 179 2.06 23.89 -30.63
N LYS A 180 2.52 22.72 -31.10
CA LYS A 180 1.68 21.68 -31.70
C LYS A 180 1.48 20.47 -30.79
N VAL A 181 2.01 20.50 -29.57
CA VAL A 181 1.93 19.38 -28.63
C VAL A 181 0.97 19.70 -27.48
N PRO A 182 0.19 18.72 -26.99
CA PRO A 182 -0.86 18.93 -25.99
C PRO A 182 -0.34 19.09 -24.55
N GLY A 183 0.98 19.12 -24.32
CA GLY A 183 1.58 19.26 -22.99
C GLY A 183 3.04 19.70 -23.02
N ILE A 184 3.75 19.56 -21.88
CA ILE A 184 5.10 20.11 -21.71
C ILE A 184 6.17 19.14 -22.25
N CYS A 185 6.96 19.56 -23.23
CA CYS A 185 8.10 18.77 -23.72
C CYS A 185 9.31 18.84 -22.75
N TRP A 186 9.57 17.79 -21.95
CA TRP A 186 10.79 17.73 -21.12
C TRP A 186 11.87 16.77 -21.65
N MET A 187 11.76 16.21 -22.86
CA MET A 187 12.87 15.42 -23.41
C MET A 187 12.93 15.49 -24.93
N TRP A 188 14.16 15.59 -25.45
CA TRP A 188 14.45 15.68 -26.88
C TRP A 188 15.22 14.45 -27.33
N GLN A 189 14.68 13.70 -28.28
CA GLN A 189 15.42 12.63 -28.94
C GLN A 189 16.15 13.20 -30.15
N ALA A 190 17.47 13.17 -30.10
CA ALA A 190 18.36 13.82 -31.04
C ALA A 190 18.64 12.97 -32.29
N THR A 191 18.78 11.66 -32.11
CA THR A 191 19.25 10.72 -33.14
C THR A 191 18.72 9.33 -32.79
N ALA A 192 18.68 8.40 -33.75
CA ALA A 192 18.36 7.00 -33.49
C ALA A 192 19.11 6.04 -34.42
N ASP A 193 19.26 6.36 -35.71
CA ASP A 193 19.69 5.42 -36.75
C ASP A 193 21.07 5.73 -37.36
N ARG A 194 21.71 6.86 -36.99
CA ARG A 194 22.92 7.34 -37.68
C ARG A 194 24.08 7.74 -36.77
N LEU A 195 23.87 7.93 -35.47
CA LEU A 195 24.95 8.33 -34.58
C LEU A 195 25.47 7.15 -33.77
N ILE A 196 26.77 6.84 -33.90
CA ILE A 196 27.46 5.90 -33.02
C ILE A 196 28.32 6.68 -32.03
N LEU A 197 28.14 6.41 -30.74
CA LEU A 197 28.86 7.04 -29.64
C LEU A 197 29.88 6.09 -28.99
N PRO A 198 30.87 6.60 -28.25
CA PRO A 198 31.80 5.76 -27.50
C PRO A 198 31.00 4.89 -26.50
N GLY A 199 31.33 3.61 -26.43
CA GLY A 199 30.60 2.63 -25.62
C GLY A 199 29.40 1.98 -26.33
N CYS A 200 29.14 2.33 -27.59
CA CYS A 200 28.10 1.72 -28.42
C CYS A 200 28.69 1.08 -29.68
N ASP A 201 28.19 -0.10 -30.04
CA ASP A 201 28.59 -0.86 -31.23
C ASP A 201 27.83 -0.44 -32.49
N LYS A 202 26.58 -0.03 -32.32
CA LYS A 202 25.63 0.38 -33.38
C LYS A 202 25.13 1.81 -33.17
N PRO A 203 24.46 2.39 -34.18
CA PRO A 203 23.79 3.67 -34.00
C PRO A 203 22.81 3.61 -32.83
N ILE A 204 22.78 4.66 -32.02
CA ILE A 204 22.00 4.69 -30.79
C ILE A 204 21.21 5.97 -30.65
N GLY A 205 20.09 5.85 -29.93
CA GLY A 205 19.30 7.03 -29.63
C GLY A 205 19.89 7.85 -28.50
N VAL A 206 19.92 9.17 -28.66
CA VAL A 206 20.33 10.10 -27.59
C VAL A 206 19.14 10.96 -27.25
N ASN A 207 18.83 11.03 -25.96
CA ASN A 207 17.72 11.80 -25.43
C ASN A 207 18.27 12.82 -24.45
N ILE A 208 17.72 14.03 -24.49
CA ILE A 208 18.23 15.18 -23.76
C ILE A 208 17.08 15.72 -22.93
N TYR A 209 17.27 15.74 -21.62
CA TYR A 209 16.32 16.25 -20.64
C TYR A 209 16.79 17.61 -20.12
N PRO A 210 16.05 18.72 -20.30
CA PRO A 210 16.42 20.03 -19.81
C PRO A 210 16.05 20.16 -18.33
N GLY A 211 16.97 19.77 -17.46
CA GLY A 211 16.81 19.87 -16.02
C GLY A 211 17.94 19.16 -15.28
N THR A 212 17.77 19.07 -13.97
CA THR A 212 18.69 18.39 -13.07
C THR A 212 18.46 16.87 -13.07
N LEU A 213 19.48 16.13 -12.63
CA LEU A 213 19.36 14.68 -12.45
C LEU A 213 18.32 14.32 -11.38
N ASP A 214 18.19 15.15 -10.34
CA ASP A 214 17.27 14.87 -9.25
C ASP A 214 15.82 15.11 -9.68
N GLU A 215 15.50 16.17 -10.42
CA GLU A 215 14.18 16.35 -11.04
C GLU A 215 13.83 15.20 -12.00
N LEU A 216 14.81 14.70 -12.76
CA LEU A 216 14.58 13.55 -13.65
C LEU A 216 14.33 12.27 -12.85
N LYS A 217 15.09 12.01 -11.78
CA LYS A 217 14.86 10.86 -10.89
C LYS A 217 13.50 10.97 -10.22
N GLU A 218 13.19 12.16 -9.74
CA GLU A 218 11.92 12.52 -9.14
C GLU A 218 10.83 12.18 -10.15
N TRP A 219 10.79 12.74 -11.36
CA TRP A 219 9.80 12.37 -12.39
C TRP A 219 9.75 10.86 -12.72
N VAL A 220 10.90 10.18 -12.84
CA VAL A 220 10.92 8.73 -13.14
C VAL A 220 10.29 7.91 -12.01
N ASN A 221 10.42 8.37 -10.76
CA ASN A 221 9.99 7.64 -9.56
C ASN A 221 8.69 8.21 -8.95
N GLU A 222 8.30 9.44 -9.26
CA GLU A 222 7.31 10.25 -8.53
C GLU A 222 5.87 9.85 -8.74
N LYS A 223 5.56 8.97 -9.69
CA LYS A 223 4.21 8.39 -9.72
C LYS A 223 3.91 7.49 -8.53
N GLU A 224 4.84 7.41 -7.59
CA GLU A 224 4.59 7.06 -6.19
C GLU A 224 3.61 7.99 -5.45
N SER A 225 3.35 9.23 -5.90
CA SER A 225 2.53 10.22 -5.16
C SER A 225 1.25 10.71 -5.87
N ALA A 226 1.12 10.53 -7.19
CA ALA A 226 -0.04 10.99 -7.96
C ALA A 226 -0.97 9.84 -8.40
N GLN A 227 -1.23 8.87 -7.52
CA GLN A 227 -2.53 8.20 -7.60
C GLN A 227 -3.55 9.26 -7.13
N PRO A 228 -4.51 9.72 -7.95
CA PRO A 228 -5.68 10.35 -7.39
C PRO A 228 -6.22 9.41 -6.32
N ILE A 229 -6.31 9.89 -5.08
CA ILE A 229 -6.97 9.20 -3.98
C ILE A 229 -8.43 9.07 -4.42
N PHE A 230 -8.75 8.03 -5.18
CA PHE A 230 -10.13 7.63 -5.35
C PHE A 230 -10.55 7.00 -4.03
N HIS A 231 -11.33 7.78 -3.28
CA HIS A 231 -12.05 7.39 -2.07
C HIS A 231 -11.18 6.64 -1.05
N GLU A 232 -10.42 7.40 -0.26
CA GLU A 232 -10.08 6.92 1.08
C GLU A 232 -11.31 7.08 1.96
N GLU A 233 -11.96 5.97 2.26
CA GLU A 233 -12.96 5.89 3.30
C GLU A 233 -12.28 5.31 4.53
N HIS A 234 -12.29 6.04 5.63
CA HIS A 234 -11.87 5.48 6.92
C HIS A 234 -13.03 5.48 7.90
N SER A 235 -12.98 4.55 8.83
CA SER A 235 -13.92 4.44 9.93
C SER A 235 -13.20 3.93 11.18
N GLN A 236 -13.81 4.14 12.34
CA GLN A 236 -13.35 3.56 13.59
C GLN A 236 -14.42 2.57 14.08
N PRO A 237 -14.40 1.31 13.60
CA PRO A 237 -15.43 0.34 13.98
C PRO A 237 -15.39 0.00 15.48
N PHE A 238 -14.22 0.15 16.11
CA PHE A 238 -13.98 -0.09 17.53
C PHE A 238 -12.92 0.91 18.04
N GLU A 239 -12.92 1.18 19.35
CA GLU A 239 -11.87 2.01 19.97
C GLU A 239 -10.48 1.39 19.76
N GLY A 240 -9.53 2.21 19.31
CA GLY A 240 -8.17 1.76 18.97
C GLY A 240 -8.07 1.01 17.64
N VAL A 241 -9.13 0.97 16.82
CA VAL A 241 -9.09 0.36 15.48
C VAL A 241 -9.48 1.38 14.43
N THR A 242 -8.57 1.67 13.52
CA THR A 242 -8.87 2.47 12.32
C THR A 242 -8.92 1.56 11.10
N LEU A 243 -10.06 1.52 10.43
CA LEU A 243 -10.28 0.73 9.23
C LEU A 243 -10.30 1.65 8.02
N HIS A 244 -9.38 1.44 7.09
CA HIS A 244 -9.29 2.14 5.81
C HIS A 244 -9.78 1.22 4.68
N LYS A 245 -10.55 1.79 3.77
CA LYS A 245 -10.82 1.25 2.44
C LYS A 245 -10.21 2.24 1.45
N VAL A 246 -9.18 1.79 0.74
CA VAL A 246 -8.48 2.59 -0.25
C VAL A 246 -8.45 1.87 -1.59
N TYR A 247 -8.37 2.63 -2.66
CA TYR A 247 -8.09 2.11 -3.98
C TYR A 247 -6.64 2.38 -4.34
N ARG A 248 -5.84 1.32 -4.50
CA ARG A 248 -4.41 1.39 -4.83
C ARG A 248 -4.08 0.33 -5.85
N PHE A 249 -3.21 0.68 -6.81
CA PHE A 249 -2.70 -0.26 -7.82
C PHE A 249 -3.81 -1.04 -8.55
N ASN A 250 -4.92 -0.36 -8.85
CA ASN A 250 -6.07 -0.93 -9.54
C ASN A 250 -6.74 -2.09 -8.76
N SER A 251 -6.78 -1.94 -7.43
CA SER A 251 -7.39 -2.87 -6.48
C SER A 251 -7.94 -2.18 -5.24
N HIS A 252 -9.03 -2.73 -4.69
CA HIS A 252 -9.52 -2.31 -3.38
C HIS A 252 -8.70 -2.96 -2.27
N CYS A 253 -8.17 -2.13 -1.37
CA CYS A 253 -7.40 -2.53 -0.20
C CYS A 253 -8.18 -2.17 1.07
N PHE A 254 -8.30 -3.13 1.98
CA PHE A 254 -8.97 -2.99 3.26
C PHE A 254 -7.93 -3.18 4.36
N VAL A 255 -7.63 -2.10 5.10
CA VAL A 255 -6.52 -2.06 6.05
C VAL A 255 -7.03 -1.69 7.43
N ALA A 256 -6.89 -2.59 8.39
CA ALA A 256 -7.18 -2.34 9.80
C ALA A 256 -5.86 -2.08 10.54
N VAL A 257 -5.68 -0.85 11.04
CA VAL A 257 -4.59 -0.46 11.94
C VAL A 257 -5.12 -0.55 13.37
N ILE A 258 -4.54 -1.44 14.16
CA ILE A 258 -5.06 -1.91 15.45
C ILE A 258 -4.08 -1.59 16.57
N ASP A 259 -4.49 -0.76 17.51
CA ASP A 259 -3.86 -0.66 18.82
C ASP A 259 -4.17 -1.95 19.62
N PRO A 260 -3.15 -2.73 20.03
CA PRO A 260 -3.37 -3.97 20.77
C PRO A 260 -3.95 -3.75 22.18
N GLN A 261 -3.96 -2.52 22.71
CA GLN A 261 -4.53 -2.23 24.02
C GLN A 261 -6.04 -2.53 24.06
N GLY A 262 -6.44 -3.35 25.04
CA GLY A 262 -7.83 -3.80 25.20
C GLY A 262 -8.31 -4.72 24.09
N LYS A 263 -7.39 -5.36 23.36
CA LYS A 263 -7.67 -6.35 22.33
C LYS A 263 -7.08 -7.70 22.73
N ARG A 264 -7.76 -8.76 22.32
CA ARG A 264 -7.28 -10.13 22.43
C ARG A 264 -7.23 -10.76 21.05
N PHE A 265 -6.18 -11.52 20.79
CA PHE A 265 -5.98 -12.19 19.51
C PHE A 265 -6.00 -13.71 19.67
N LEU A 266 -6.51 -14.40 18.67
CA LEU A 266 -6.52 -15.86 18.58
C LEU A 266 -6.09 -16.28 17.17
N VAL A 267 -5.17 -17.22 17.10
CA VAL A 267 -4.98 -18.04 15.91
C VAL A 267 -5.84 -19.28 16.07
N THR A 268 -6.75 -19.55 15.14
CA THR A 268 -7.67 -20.70 15.28
C THR A 268 -6.93 -22.03 15.15
N LYS A 269 -7.53 -23.09 15.71
CA LYS A 269 -7.18 -24.46 15.32
C LYS A 269 -7.47 -24.67 13.83
N TYR A 270 -6.80 -25.64 13.23
CA TYR A 270 -7.01 -25.96 11.83
C TYR A 270 -8.42 -26.55 11.65
N GLY A 271 -9.21 -26.02 10.70
CA GLY A 271 -10.63 -26.36 10.64
C GLY A 271 -11.34 -26.29 9.29
N ARG A 272 -10.71 -25.83 8.20
CA ARG A 272 -11.35 -25.67 6.86
C ARG A 272 -12.72 -24.98 6.98
N LYS A 273 -12.73 -23.75 7.51
CA LYS A 273 -13.93 -22.92 7.74
C LYS A 273 -13.80 -21.60 7.00
N THR A 274 -14.92 -20.94 6.67
CA THR A 274 -14.89 -19.60 6.09
C THR A 274 -14.60 -18.57 7.19
N VAL A 275 -14.10 -17.40 6.80
CA VAL A 275 -13.86 -16.29 7.74
C VAL A 275 -15.17 -15.91 8.43
N SER A 276 -16.27 -15.81 7.69
CA SER A 276 -17.58 -15.49 8.27
C SER A 276 -18.11 -16.53 9.25
N SER A 277 -17.83 -17.83 9.05
CA SER A 277 -18.30 -18.86 9.99
C SER A 277 -17.48 -18.84 11.28
N ILE A 278 -16.17 -18.61 11.20
CA ILE A 278 -15.31 -18.38 12.37
C ILE A 278 -15.73 -17.13 13.13
N ALA A 279 -16.00 -16.03 12.43
CA ALA A 279 -16.45 -14.79 13.06
C ALA A 279 -17.73 -15.00 13.88
N LYS A 280 -18.71 -15.72 13.31
CA LYS A 280 -19.97 -16.04 14.00
C LYS A 280 -19.80 -17.04 15.14
N GLU A 281 -18.98 -18.07 14.97
CA GLU A 281 -18.70 -19.08 16.00
C GLU A 281 -18.01 -18.49 17.23
N HIS A 282 -17.19 -17.48 17.03
CA HIS A 282 -16.42 -16.83 18.09
C HIS A 282 -17.02 -15.50 18.57
N GLU A 283 -18.07 -14.99 17.93
CA GLU A 283 -18.60 -13.63 18.18
C GLU A 283 -17.50 -12.55 18.05
N ALA A 284 -16.63 -12.71 17.06
CA ALA A 284 -15.43 -11.89 16.90
C ALA A 284 -15.69 -10.58 16.15
N GLN A 285 -14.92 -9.55 16.50
CA GLN A 285 -15.04 -8.21 15.93
C GLN A 285 -14.32 -8.07 14.59
N ILE A 286 -13.13 -8.64 14.45
CA ILE A 286 -12.39 -8.69 13.18
C ILE A 286 -11.82 -10.08 12.98
N VAL A 287 -11.95 -10.61 11.76
CA VAL A 287 -11.35 -11.88 11.37
C VAL A 287 -10.77 -11.76 9.97
N ILE A 288 -9.54 -12.23 9.79
CA ILE A 288 -8.95 -12.48 8.47
C ILE A 288 -8.55 -13.94 8.32
N ASN A 289 -8.40 -14.39 7.08
CA ASN A 289 -7.77 -15.69 6.82
C ASN A 289 -6.31 -15.70 7.33
N GLY A 290 -5.83 -16.89 7.69
CA GLY A 290 -4.49 -17.11 8.24
C GLY A 290 -3.46 -17.53 7.20
N GLY A 291 -2.51 -18.36 7.63
CA GLY A 291 -1.43 -18.89 6.81
C GLY A 291 -1.85 -19.99 5.83
N ASP A 292 -0.92 -20.37 4.97
CA ASP A 292 -1.11 -21.40 3.95
C ASP A 292 -1.56 -22.74 4.55
N TYR A 293 -2.19 -23.56 3.72
CA TYR A 293 -2.60 -24.90 4.09
C TYR A 293 -2.55 -25.84 2.87
N ASN A 294 -2.57 -27.14 3.14
CA ASN A 294 -2.69 -28.19 2.14
C ASN A 294 -3.67 -29.27 2.63
N GLY A 295 -3.77 -30.39 1.90
CA GLY A 295 -4.66 -31.50 2.26
C GLY A 295 -4.38 -32.14 3.63
N TYR A 296 -3.22 -31.87 4.24
CA TYR A 296 -2.79 -32.43 5.52
C TYR A 296 -2.86 -31.45 6.70
N GLY A 297 -3.09 -30.15 6.47
CA GLY A 297 -3.12 -29.15 7.54
C GLY A 297 -2.54 -27.79 7.13
N ALA A 298 -2.33 -26.92 8.13
CA ALA A 298 -1.61 -25.66 7.97
C ALA A 298 -0.16 -25.90 7.50
N VAL A 299 0.44 -24.96 6.76
CA VAL A 299 1.84 -24.99 6.34
C VAL A 299 2.67 -24.11 7.29
N GLY A 300 3.86 -24.59 7.65
CA GLY A 300 4.75 -23.91 8.61
C GLY A 300 4.27 -23.97 10.06
N LEU A 301 4.82 -23.09 10.90
CA LEU A 301 4.48 -22.95 12.32
C LEU A 301 2.97 -22.77 12.49
N HIS A 302 2.37 -23.52 13.42
CA HIS A 302 0.97 -23.33 13.80
C HIS A 302 0.76 -23.67 15.28
N VAL A 303 0.42 -22.64 16.05
CA VAL A 303 0.18 -22.70 17.50
C VAL A 303 -1.09 -21.94 17.83
N SER A 304 -1.97 -22.55 18.63
CA SER A 304 -3.18 -21.90 19.16
C SER A 304 -3.21 -22.07 20.66
N GLN A 305 -3.24 -20.96 21.39
CA GLN A 305 -3.26 -20.92 22.86
C GLN A 305 -2.14 -21.79 23.48
N GLY A 306 -0.93 -21.70 22.93
CA GLY A 306 0.25 -22.45 23.38
C GLY A 306 0.27 -23.92 22.97
N THR A 307 -0.80 -24.44 22.37
CA THR A 307 -0.83 -25.81 21.82
C THR A 307 -0.23 -25.82 20.42
N PHE A 308 0.85 -26.57 20.24
CA PHE A 308 1.46 -26.78 18.93
C PHE A 308 0.67 -27.79 18.10
N TYR A 309 0.25 -27.34 16.91
CA TYR A 309 -0.27 -28.21 15.86
C TYR A 309 0.82 -28.53 14.84
N ARG A 310 1.69 -27.56 14.58
CA ARG A 310 2.93 -27.75 13.85
C ARG A 310 4.08 -26.98 14.49
N PRO A 311 5.23 -27.63 14.72
CA PRO A 311 6.40 -26.98 15.30
C PRO A 311 7.05 -26.02 14.30
N LEU A 312 7.93 -25.16 14.83
CA LEU A 312 8.84 -24.36 14.03
C LEU A 312 9.79 -25.30 13.27
N ASN A 313 9.67 -25.38 11.95
CA ASN A 313 10.44 -26.33 11.14
C ASN A 313 10.81 -25.81 9.73
N GLY A 314 10.66 -24.51 9.49
CA GLY A 314 10.77 -23.93 8.15
C GLY A 314 11.57 -22.62 8.09
N TYR A 315 11.61 -22.04 6.90
CA TYR A 315 12.31 -20.78 6.59
C TYR A 315 11.34 -19.57 6.60
N GLU A 316 10.07 -19.81 6.89
CA GLU A 316 9.04 -18.80 6.82
C GLU A 316 9.07 -17.87 8.05
N PRO A 317 8.86 -16.56 7.86
CA PRO A 317 8.54 -15.69 8.97
C PRO A 317 7.14 -15.99 9.49
N TRP A 318 6.86 -15.57 10.72
CA TRP A 318 5.62 -15.90 11.41
C TRP A 318 5.12 -14.72 12.22
N VAL A 319 3.79 -14.64 12.32
CA VAL A 319 3.10 -13.72 13.22
C VAL A 319 2.87 -14.44 14.56
N ASN A 320 2.99 -13.69 15.65
CA ASN A 320 2.74 -14.14 17.00
C ASN A 320 1.83 -13.15 17.71
N PHE A 321 0.92 -13.67 18.52
CA PHE A 321 0.34 -12.93 19.62
C PHE A 321 0.74 -13.65 20.89
N THR A 322 1.54 -12.95 21.70
CA THR A 322 2.09 -13.49 22.95
C THR A 322 0.97 -13.82 23.96
N GLU A 323 1.31 -14.51 25.05
CA GLU A 323 0.37 -14.74 26.17
C GLU A 323 -0.24 -13.45 26.73
N ASN A 324 0.45 -12.31 26.57
CA ASN A 324 0.00 -10.98 26.99
C ASN A 324 -0.64 -10.17 25.83
N ASN A 325 -1.11 -10.83 24.77
CA ASN A 325 -1.75 -10.25 23.59
C ASN A 325 -0.90 -9.24 22.79
N GLN A 326 0.43 -9.23 22.99
CA GLN A 326 1.30 -8.36 22.21
C GLN A 326 1.58 -8.99 20.83
N PRO A 327 1.32 -8.26 19.73
CA PRO A 327 1.63 -8.73 18.39
C PRO A 327 3.14 -8.69 18.12
N GLN A 328 3.65 -9.66 17.37
CA GLN A 328 5.02 -9.67 16.89
C GLN A 328 5.07 -10.29 15.48
N ILE A 329 6.02 -9.82 14.67
CA ILE A 329 6.41 -10.48 13.42
C ILE A 329 7.87 -10.88 13.52
N ASN A 330 8.10 -12.19 13.42
CA ASN A 330 9.35 -12.83 13.73
C ASN A 330 9.94 -13.53 12.50
N ALA A 331 11.26 -13.49 12.39
CA ALA A 331 11.97 -14.29 11.40
C ALA A 331 11.94 -15.79 11.78
N HIS A 332 12.18 -16.65 10.80
CA HIS A 332 12.16 -18.11 10.96
C HIS A 332 13.11 -18.63 12.05
N ASN A 333 14.23 -17.94 12.29
CA ASN A 333 15.24 -18.30 13.28
C ASN A 333 15.03 -17.64 14.65
N SER A 334 13.95 -16.87 14.82
CA SER A 334 13.60 -16.25 16.10
C SER A 334 13.33 -17.31 17.17
N ARG A 335 13.74 -17.01 18.40
CA ARG A 335 13.55 -17.87 19.59
C ARG A 335 12.49 -17.32 20.55
N GLU A 336 11.71 -16.35 20.09
CA GLU A 336 10.60 -15.79 20.85
C GLU A 336 9.57 -16.87 21.24
N LYS A 337 8.98 -16.73 22.43
CA LYS A 337 7.97 -17.67 22.91
C LYS A 337 6.70 -17.54 22.06
N VAL A 338 6.26 -18.66 21.50
CA VAL A 338 5.05 -18.76 20.68
C VAL A 338 3.81 -19.05 21.54
N PHE A 339 2.65 -18.48 21.17
CA PHE A 339 1.39 -18.74 21.86
C PHE A 339 0.20 -18.83 20.90
N ASN A 340 -0.15 -17.72 20.23
CA ASN A 340 -1.06 -17.71 19.08
C ASN A 340 -0.24 -17.35 17.85
N SER A 341 0.20 -18.34 17.10
CA SER A 341 1.20 -18.14 16.05
C SER A 341 0.86 -18.91 14.78
N LEU A 342 1.11 -18.29 13.64
CA LEU A 342 1.06 -18.95 12.35
C LEU A 342 2.19 -18.46 11.44
N ALA A 343 2.66 -19.33 10.54
CA ALA A 343 3.61 -18.95 9.51
C ALA A 343 2.92 -18.15 8.38
N GLY A 344 3.63 -17.13 7.90
CA GLY A 344 3.38 -16.55 6.58
C GLY A 344 4.21 -17.24 5.52
N LYS A 345 4.40 -16.60 4.37
CA LYS A 345 5.27 -17.07 3.28
C LYS A 345 6.64 -16.44 3.31
N ARG A 346 6.68 -15.12 3.48
CA ARG A 346 7.88 -14.29 3.34
C ARG A 346 7.65 -12.89 3.91
N PHE A 347 8.75 -12.23 4.25
CA PHE A 347 8.73 -10.80 4.53
C PHE A 347 8.55 -10.02 3.23
N ILE A 348 7.63 -9.06 3.27
CA ILE A 348 7.41 -8.09 2.19
C ILE A 348 7.88 -6.68 2.60
N VAL A 349 7.92 -6.40 3.91
CA VAL A 349 8.50 -5.18 4.48
C VAL A 349 9.45 -5.57 5.61
N GLN A 350 10.65 -5.00 5.60
CA GLN A 350 11.64 -5.09 6.67
C GLN A 350 12.26 -3.72 6.89
N ASP A 351 12.34 -3.31 8.15
CA ASP A 351 12.88 -2.01 8.56
C ASP A 351 12.26 -0.82 7.83
N GLY A 352 10.93 -0.86 7.66
CA GLY A 352 10.15 0.17 6.97
C GLY A 352 10.40 0.26 5.47
N GLN A 353 11.14 -0.69 4.89
CA GLN A 353 11.49 -0.74 3.48
C GLN A 353 10.96 -2.02 2.84
N VAL A 354 10.76 -1.98 1.52
CA VAL A 354 10.38 -3.19 0.76
C VAL A 354 11.48 -4.24 0.89
N SER A 355 11.09 -5.45 1.25
CA SER A 355 12.00 -6.58 1.44
C SER A 355 12.69 -6.96 0.11
N PRO A 356 14.01 -7.11 0.06
CA PRO A 356 14.72 -7.41 -1.18
C PRO A 356 14.47 -8.85 -1.63
N ASN A 357 13.62 -9.06 -2.63
CA ASN A 357 13.40 -10.36 -3.25
C ASN A 357 12.79 -10.22 -4.65
N THR A 358 13.37 -10.92 -5.63
CA THR A 358 13.01 -10.84 -7.05
C THR A 358 12.42 -12.13 -7.62
N SER A 359 11.99 -13.06 -6.75
CA SER A 359 11.38 -14.32 -7.21
C SER A 359 10.12 -14.06 -8.03
N ALA A 360 9.77 -14.99 -8.93
CA ALA A 360 8.61 -14.82 -9.82
C ALA A 360 7.30 -14.48 -9.07
N ALA A 361 7.13 -15.03 -7.86
CA ALA A 361 6.00 -14.74 -6.97
C ALA A 361 5.83 -13.25 -6.61
N TRP A 362 6.90 -12.45 -6.69
CA TRP A 362 6.84 -11.01 -6.48
C TRP A 362 6.16 -10.24 -7.61
N ARG A 363 6.11 -10.83 -8.81
CA ARG A 363 5.50 -10.23 -9.99
C ARG A 363 4.06 -10.67 -10.21
N GLU A 364 3.66 -11.78 -9.59
CA GLU A 364 2.30 -12.31 -9.74
C GLU A 364 1.27 -11.36 -9.14
N VAL A 365 0.21 -11.08 -9.89
CA VAL A 365 -0.88 -10.18 -9.46
C VAL A 365 -2.04 -11.01 -8.94
N HIS A 366 -2.31 -10.92 -7.64
CA HIS A 366 -3.34 -11.70 -6.95
C HIS A 366 -4.03 -10.89 -5.85
N PRO A 367 -5.22 -11.31 -5.39
CA PRO A 367 -5.70 -10.93 -4.06
C PRO A 367 -4.67 -11.29 -3.00
N ARG A 368 -4.50 -10.46 -1.98
CA ARG A 368 -3.48 -10.64 -0.94
C ARG A 368 -4.10 -10.54 0.45
N THR A 369 -3.53 -11.27 1.40
CA THR A 369 -3.76 -11.08 2.83
C THR A 369 -2.41 -10.90 3.49
N LEU A 370 -2.27 -9.85 4.28
CA LEU A 370 -1.01 -9.40 4.83
C LEU A 370 -1.18 -9.13 6.33
N ALA A 371 -0.12 -9.39 7.09
CA ALA A 371 -0.01 -9.00 8.48
C ALA A 371 1.23 -8.11 8.66
N GLY A 372 1.07 -7.00 9.36
CA GLY A 372 2.12 -6.02 9.62
C GLY A 372 2.20 -5.60 11.08
N ILE A 373 3.31 -5.01 11.46
CA ILE A 373 3.47 -4.32 12.73
C ILE A 373 4.18 -2.99 12.49
N THR A 374 3.67 -1.92 13.09
CA THR A 374 4.29 -0.60 13.08
C THR A 374 5.48 -0.56 14.04
N GLN A 375 6.31 0.49 13.96
CA GLN A 375 7.43 0.65 14.88
C GLN A 375 6.97 0.90 16.34
N ASP A 376 5.79 1.50 16.53
CA ASP A 376 5.16 1.72 17.83
C ASP A 376 4.30 0.54 18.33
N GLY A 377 4.30 -0.59 17.63
CA GLY A 377 3.70 -1.84 18.11
C GLY A 377 2.22 -2.04 17.78
N LYS A 378 1.62 -1.19 16.94
CA LYS A 378 0.27 -1.42 16.38
C LYS A 378 0.32 -2.57 15.38
N PHE A 379 -0.73 -3.39 15.39
CA PHE A 379 -0.89 -4.48 14.44
C PHE A 379 -1.62 -3.99 13.20
N ILE A 380 -1.24 -4.48 12.02
CA ILE A 380 -1.88 -4.15 10.74
C ILE A 380 -2.39 -5.44 10.12
N GLU A 381 -3.70 -5.49 9.88
CA GLU A 381 -4.33 -6.52 9.04
C GLU A 381 -4.71 -5.88 7.71
N CYS A 382 -4.29 -6.47 6.60
CA CYS A 382 -4.62 -5.95 5.27
C CYS A 382 -5.11 -7.06 4.35
N VAL A 383 -6.26 -6.83 3.71
CA VAL A 383 -6.81 -7.69 2.67
C VAL A 383 -7.00 -6.87 1.40
N ILE A 384 -6.45 -7.35 0.29
CA ILE A 384 -6.49 -6.69 -1.01
C ILE A 384 -7.26 -7.58 -1.98
N ASP A 385 -8.31 -7.03 -2.58
CA ASP A 385 -9.10 -7.73 -3.59
C ASP A 385 -8.35 -7.85 -4.92
N GLY A 386 -8.77 -8.80 -5.75
CA GLY A 386 -8.21 -9.00 -7.08
C GLY A 386 -8.98 -10.03 -7.90
N ARG A 387 -8.53 -10.28 -9.14
CA ARG A 387 -9.16 -11.20 -10.10
C ARG A 387 -10.63 -10.84 -10.45
N GLN A 388 -11.01 -9.58 -10.32
CA GLN A 388 -12.37 -9.06 -10.51
C GLN A 388 -12.43 -8.10 -11.70
N GLY A 389 -12.04 -8.62 -12.87
CA GLY A 389 -12.02 -7.84 -14.10
C GLY A 389 -10.93 -6.77 -14.15
N PRO A 390 -10.94 -5.92 -15.19
CA PRO A 390 -9.84 -5.00 -15.49
C PRO A 390 -9.63 -3.90 -14.45
N SER A 391 -10.62 -3.61 -13.60
CA SER A 391 -10.57 -2.54 -12.58
C SER A 391 -10.26 -3.04 -11.17
N ASN A 392 -10.11 -4.35 -10.96
CA ASN A 392 -9.76 -4.92 -9.66
C ASN A 392 -8.95 -6.21 -9.86
N ILE A 393 -7.72 -6.06 -10.35
CA ILE A 393 -6.90 -7.18 -10.84
C ILE A 393 -6.17 -7.92 -9.71
N GLY A 394 -5.93 -7.26 -8.60
CA GLY A 394 -5.03 -7.70 -7.53
C GLY A 394 -3.77 -6.87 -7.50
N VAL A 395 -2.86 -7.23 -6.60
CA VAL A 395 -1.54 -6.59 -6.53
C VAL A 395 -0.43 -7.61 -6.52
N ASN A 396 0.72 -7.17 -7.02
CA ASN A 396 1.96 -7.91 -6.85
C ASN A 396 2.53 -7.65 -5.44
N LEU A 397 3.57 -8.38 -5.03
CA LEU A 397 4.07 -8.26 -3.64
C LEU A 397 4.82 -6.96 -3.38
N PHE A 398 5.38 -6.35 -4.42
CA PHE A 398 6.02 -5.04 -4.32
C PHE A 398 4.98 -3.95 -4.03
N ASP A 399 3.90 -3.92 -4.82
CA ASP A 399 2.77 -3.00 -4.64
C ASP A 399 2.08 -3.26 -3.29
N ALA A 400 1.92 -4.53 -2.88
CA ALA A 400 1.42 -4.90 -1.56
C ALA A 400 2.31 -4.37 -0.41
N ALA A 401 3.63 -4.45 -0.54
CA ALA A 401 4.58 -3.92 0.43
C ALA A 401 4.43 -2.39 0.56
N ARG A 402 4.25 -1.70 -0.56
CA ARG A 402 4.02 -0.25 -0.58
C ARG A 402 2.72 0.14 0.13
N VAL A 403 1.62 -0.61 -0.06
CA VAL A 403 0.40 -0.43 0.74
C VAL A 403 0.70 -0.57 2.23
N MET A 404 1.42 -1.62 2.65
CA MET A 404 1.74 -1.82 4.06
C MET A 404 2.59 -0.68 4.64
N ILE A 405 3.57 -0.17 3.89
CA ILE A 405 4.42 0.96 4.28
C ILE A 405 3.60 2.25 4.40
N GLU A 406 2.65 2.50 3.49
CA GLU A 406 1.74 3.65 3.53
C GLU A 406 0.96 3.70 4.85
N PHE A 407 0.59 2.53 5.40
CA PHE A 407 -0.08 2.41 6.70
C PHE A 407 0.88 2.20 7.89
N GLY A 408 2.16 2.48 7.70
CA GLY A 408 3.16 2.55 8.78
C GLY A 408 3.82 1.23 9.16
N ALA A 409 3.68 0.17 8.34
CA ALA A 409 4.33 -1.10 8.63
C ALA A 409 5.86 -0.96 8.69
N TRP A 410 6.44 -1.33 9.84
CA TRP A 410 7.88 -1.48 10.00
C TRP A 410 8.34 -2.87 9.57
N LYS A 411 7.52 -3.89 9.85
CA LYS A 411 7.66 -5.25 9.32
C LYS A 411 6.31 -5.73 8.80
N ALA A 412 6.32 -6.49 7.71
CA ALA A 412 5.11 -7.13 7.20
C ALA A 412 5.41 -8.45 6.48
N ILE A 413 4.47 -9.38 6.54
CA ILE A 413 4.54 -10.70 5.92
C ILE A 413 3.31 -10.96 5.03
N ASP A 414 3.54 -11.72 3.96
CA ASP A 414 2.49 -12.26 3.07
C ASP A 414 1.90 -13.54 3.70
N LEU A 415 0.58 -13.60 3.84
CA LEU A 415 -0.16 -14.76 4.36
C LEU A 415 -0.74 -15.61 3.20
N ASP A 416 -1.76 -16.44 3.47
CA ASP A 416 -2.49 -17.08 2.39
C ASP A 416 -3.31 -16.04 1.60
N GLY A 417 -3.26 -16.10 0.28
CA GLY A 417 -3.82 -15.07 -0.60
C GLY A 417 -4.77 -15.68 -1.63
N GLY A 418 -4.99 -14.97 -2.74
CA GLY A 418 -5.88 -15.43 -3.79
C GLY A 418 -7.30 -15.60 -3.27
N GLY A 419 -7.94 -16.72 -3.59
CA GLY A 419 -9.33 -16.95 -3.15
C GLY A 419 -9.52 -17.12 -1.64
N SER A 420 -8.43 -17.24 -0.88
CA SER A 420 -8.46 -17.25 0.58
C SER A 420 -8.64 -15.85 1.18
N SER A 421 -8.32 -14.79 0.43
CA SER A 421 -8.31 -13.41 0.93
C SER A 421 -9.71 -12.93 1.31
N THR A 422 -9.94 -12.82 2.62
CA THR A 422 -11.24 -12.43 3.18
C THR A 422 -11.03 -11.69 4.50
N MET A 423 -11.74 -10.58 4.69
CA MET A 423 -11.80 -9.82 5.94
C MET A 423 -13.25 -9.64 6.39
N TRP A 424 -13.52 -10.05 7.62
CA TRP A 424 -14.75 -9.76 8.34
C TRP A 424 -14.53 -8.62 9.32
N VAL A 425 -15.46 -7.67 9.36
CA VAL A 425 -15.50 -6.63 10.39
C VAL A 425 -16.93 -6.50 10.89
N LYS A 426 -17.09 -6.55 12.22
CA LYS A 426 -18.35 -6.46 12.96
C LYS A 426 -19.33 -7.58 12.61
N ASP A 427 -20.10 -7.42 11.54
CA ASP A 427 -21.23 -8.26 11.19
C ASP A 427 -21.22 -8.74 9.72
N ARG A 428 -20.18 -8.41 8.97
CA ARG A 428 -20.09 -8.75 7.54
C ARG A 428 -18.66 -8.91 7.04
N VAL A 429 -18.55 -9.61 5.92
CA VAL A 429 -17.37 -9.54 5.05
C VAL A 429 -17.36 -8.18 4.37
N ILE A 430 -16.22 -7.47 4.44
CA ILE A 430 -16.12 -6.09 3.91
C ILE A 430 -15.46 -6.01 2.53
N ASN A 431 -14.62 -6.99 2.20
CA ASN A 431 -14.01 -7.12 0.89
C ASN A 431 -14.91 -7.96 -0.04
N THR A 432 -14.47 -8.17 -1.28
CA THR A 432 -15.14 -9.07 -2.21
C THR A 432 -14.27 -10.32 -2.40
N PRO A 433 -14.49 -11.41 -1.65
CA PRO A 433 -13.74 -12.65 -1.86
C PRO A 433 -13.99 -13.23 -3.26
N ILE A 434 -13.05 -14.03 -3.77
CA ILE A 434 -13.23 -14.69 -5.07
C ILE A 434 -12.73 -16.13 -5.05
N GLU A 435 -13.64 -17.08 -5.10
CA GLU A 435 -13.30 -18.50 -5.13
C GLU A 435 -13.77 -19.15 -6.43
N GLY A 436 -12.90 -19.94 -7.07
CA GLY A 436 -13.24 -20.63 -8.33
C GLY A 436 -13.69 -19.70 -9.47
N GLY A 437 -13.33 -18.41 -9.40
CA GLY A 437 -13.79 -17.38 -10.35
C GLY A 437 -15.14 -16.76 -10.02
N VAL A 438 -15.78 -17.15 -8.91
CA VAL A 438 -17.05 -16.59 -8.45
C VAL A 438 -16.79 -15.45 -7.48
N SER A 439 -17.08 -14.23 -7.91
CA SER A 439 -16.97 -13.02 -7.09
C SER A 439 -17.99 -13.04 -5.95
N GLY A 440 -17.57 -12.62 -4.76
CA GLY A 440 -18.35 -12.64 -3.52
C GLY A 440 -18.36 -14.00 -2.80
N GLN A 441 -17.70 -15.03 -3.33
CA GLN A 441 -17.67 -16.36 -2.71
C GLN A 441 -16.44 -16.53 -1.80
N GLU A 442 -16.68 -16.72 -0.50
CA GLU A 442 -15.64 -17.06 0.47
C GLU A 442 -15.12 -18.49 0.24
N ARG A 443 -13.80 -18.64 0.35
CA ARG A 443 -13.16 -19.95 0.46
C ARG A 443 -13.12 -20.38 1.93
N ALA A 444 -13.42 -21.65 2.20
CA ALA A 444 -13.06 -22.25 3.49
C ALA A 444 -11.53 -22.37 3.59
N VAL A 445 -10.90 -21.87 4.64
CA VAL A 445 -9.44 -21.80 4.81
C VAL A 445 -8.97 -22.57 6.06
N GLY A 446 -7.68 -22.87 6.12
CA GLY A 446 -7.10 -23.71 7.17
C GLY A 446 -7.13 -23.07 8.55
N THR A 447 -6.59 -21.86 8.66
CA THR A 447 -6.43 -21.10 9.90
C THR A 447 -6.90 -19.65 9.72
N HIS A 448 -7.09 -18.95 10.83
CA HIS A 448 -7.61 -17.57 10.86
C HIS A 448 -6.89 -16.79 11.95
N ILE A 449 -6.76 -15.48 11.76
CA ILE A 449 -6.44 -14.52 12.82
C ILE A 449 -7.75 -13.87 13.24
N VAL A 450 -8.04 -13.94 14.53
CA VAL A 450 -9.28 -13.46 15.13
C VAL A 450 -8.94 -12.42 16.17
N MET A 451 -9.48 -11.22 16.03
CA MET A 451 -9.37 -10.14 17.00
C MET A 451 -10.70 -9.98 17.74
N PHE A 452 -10.59 -9.91 19.06
CA PHE A 452 -11.66 -9.56 19.97
C PHE A 452 -11.39 -8.19 20.57
N VAL A 453 -12.46 -7.43 20.79
CA VAL A 453 -12.42 -6.26 21.67
C VAL A 453 -12.79 -6.75 23.06
N ASP A 454 -11.89 -6.59 24.03
CA ASP A 454 -12.17 -7.00 25.39
C ASP A 454 -13.19 -6.02 26.00
N GLU A 455 -14.44 -6.46 26.15
CA GLU A 455 -15.50 -5.65 26.80
C GLU A 455 -15.14 -5.27 28.25
N ASP A 456 -14.22 -6.01 28.87
CA ASP A 456 -13.69 -5.75 30.22
C ASP A 456 -12.76 -4.54 30.31
N VAL A 457 -12.41 -3.89 29.18
CA VAL A 457 -11.59 -2.67 29.16
C VAL A 457 -12.44 -1.40 28.95
N LEU A 458 -13.74 -1.50 28.63
CA LEU A 458 -14.56 -0.32 28.33
C LEU A 458 -15.95 -0.24 28.98
N VAL A 459 -16.29 -1.12 29.93
CA VAL A 459 -17.45 -0.90 30.80
C VAL A 459 -17.12 -1.33 32.23
N PRO A 460 -17.28 -0.48 33.27
CA PRO A 460 -17.23 -0.97 34.63
C PRO A 460 -18.32 -2.03 34.77
N LYS A 461 -17.94 -3.30 35.03
CA LYS A 461 -18.87 -4.40 35.29
C LYS A 461 -20.01 -3.93 36.18
N THR A 462 -21.19 -3.75 35.60
CA THR A 462 -22.42 -3.59 36.38
C THR A 462 -22.67 -4.92 37.07
N ARG A 463 -22.16 -5.07 38.30
CA ARG A 463 -22.60 -6.16 39.16
C ARG A 463 -24.05 -5.88 39.51
N THR A 464 -24.96 -6.75 39.10
CA THR A 464 -26.34 -6.76 39.62
C THR A 464 -26.28 -7.14 41.09
N TYR A 465 -26.49 -6.17 41.98
CA TYR A 465 -26.71 -6.43 43.39
C TYR A 465 -28.20 -6.73 43.61
N ILE A 466 -28.54 -7.93 44.06
CA ILE A 466 -29.87 -8.19 44.62
C ILE A 466 -29.89 -7.58 46.02
N VAL A 467 -30.75 -6.58 46.24
CA VAL A 467 -30.98 -6.01 47.57
C VAL A 467 -31.77 -7.04 48.39
N VAL A 468 -31.08 -7.84 49.22
CA VAL A 468 -31.71 -8.93 49.99
C VAL A 468 -32.39 -8.42 51.27
N ARG A 469 -32.13 -7.17 51.71
CA ARG A 469 -32.87 -6.53 52.81
C ARG A 469 -32.60 -5.02 52.88
N ALA A 470 -33.64 -4.21 52.74
CA ALA A 470 -33.59 -2.81 53.18
C ALA A 470 -33.92 -2.77 54.69
N VAL A 471 -32.97 -2.41 55.53
CA VAL A 471 -33.21 -2.21 56.97
C VAL A 471 -33.64 -0.75 57.16
N LYS A 472 -34.86 -0.53 57.69
CA LYS A 472 -35.32 0.81 58.06
C LYS A 472 -34.35 1.44 59.06
N PRO A 473 -33.93 2.71 58.89
CA PRO A 473 -33.12 3.39 59.88
C PRO A 473 -33.86 3.42 61.22
N ARG A 474 -33.17 2.97 62.28
CA ARG A 474 -33.65 3.06 63.67
C ARG A 474 -33.80 4.54 64.02
N GLN A 475 -35.00 4.92 64.48
CA GLN A 475 -35.29 6.25 64.98
C GLN A 475 -34.42 6.57 66.21
N THR A 476 -33.81 7.75 66.23
CA THR A 476 -33.66 8.53 67.47
C THR A 476 -33.57 10.03 67.13
N PRO A 477 -34.11 10.91 67.99
CA PRO A 477 -34.75 12.15 67.57
C PRO A 477 -33.97 13.43 67.95
N SER A 478 -34.06 14.46 67.12
CA SER A 478 -34.11 15.88 67.53
C SER A 478 -34.40 16.73 66.28
N MET A 479 -35.57 17.35 66.20
CA MET A 479 -35.85 18.77 66.53
C MET A 479 -35.79 19.68 65.28
N TYR A 480 -36.94 20.32 65.02
CA TYR A 480 -37.25 21.42 64.09
C TYR A 480 -37.48 21.09 62.59
N GLU A 481 -38.79 21.04 62.29
CA GLU A 481 -39.54 21.70 61.20
C GLU A 481 -39.02 21.78 59.74
N GLU A 482 -39.97 21.44 58.85
CA GLU A 482 -40.15 21.81 57.43
C GLU A 482 -39.12 21.36 56.38
N ASN A 483 -39.49 20.32 55.61
CA ASN A 483 -39.27 20.18 54.15
C ASN A 483 -37.93 20.62 53.52
N THR A 484 -36.81 20.56 54.22
CA THR A 484 -35.49 20.88 53.64
C THR A 484 -34.75 19.63 53.19
N LYS A 485 -34.22 19.68 51.95
CA LYS A 485 -33.07 18.90 51.48
C LYS A 485 -32.07 18.69 52.65
N PRO A 486 -31.46 17.51 52.80
CA PRO A 486 -30.33 17.37 53.71
C PRO A 486 -29.28 18.44 53.34
N ALA A 487 -28.82 19.20 54.34
CA ALA A 487 -27.84 20.26 54.15
C ALA A 487 -26.54 19.64 53.62
N MET A 488 -26.28 19.82 52.33
CA MET A 488 -25.05 19.39 51.68
C MET A 488 -23.91 20.34 52.08
N PRO A 489 -22.71 19.84 52.44
CA PRO A 489 -21.55 20.69 52.65
C PRO A 489 -21.12 21.35 51.33
N VAL A 490 -20.60 22.57 51.43
CA VAL A 490 -20.07 23.33 50.29
C VAL A 490 -18.78 22.68 49.79
N GLY A 491 -18.85 22.08 48.59
CA GLY A 491 -17.73 21.49 47.86
C GLY A 491 -17.92 21.71 46.35
N VAL A 492 -16.82 21.70 45.60
CA VAL A 492 -16.77 22.09 44.17
C VAL A 492 -17.76 21.27 43.35
N GLU A 493 -18.69 21.96 42.69
CA GLU A 493 -19.73 21.38 41.85
C GLU A 493 -19.25 21.34 40.40
N PHE A 494 -19.26 20.15 39.77
CA PHE A 494 -18.92 19.99 38.36
C PHE A 494 -20.16 19.49 37.60
N GLN A 495 -20.47 20.14 36.48
CA GLN A 495 -21.48 19.66 35.53
C GLN A 495 -20.80 18.92 34.39
N THR A 496 -21.12 17.64 34.23
CA THR A 496 -20.91 16.90 32.98
C THR A 496 -22.28 16.62 32.37
N GLU A 497 -22.35 16.40 31.06
CA GLU A 497 -23.61 16.27 30.31
C GLU A 497 -24.51 15.08 30.76
N THR A 498 -24.04 14.23 31.69
CA THR A 498 -24.79 13.05 32.14
C THR A 498 -24.93 12.89 33.67
N ALA A 499 -24.31 13.72 34.52
CA ALA A 499 -24.53 13.69 35.97
C ALA A 499 -24.09 14.97 36.71
N ARG A 500 -24.75 15.27 37.84
CA ARG A 500 -24.28 16.27 38.81
C ARG A 500 -23.47 15.58 39.91
N ILE A 501 -22.28 16.13 40.17
CA ILE A 501 -21.30 15.56 41.10
C ILE A 501 -21.08 16.53 42.27
N ILE A 502 -21.22 16.02 43.50
CA ILE A 502 -20.89 16.76 44.73
C ILE A 502 -19.88 15.93 45.52
N THR A 503 -18.83 16.60 46.00
CA THR A 503 -17.74 15.97 46.76
C THR A 503 -17.78 16.39 48.23
N GLU A 504 -17.58 15.44 49.14
CA GLU A 504 -17.45 15.69 50.56
C GLU A 504 -16.13 15.12 51.10
N LYS A 505 -15.43 15.92 51.91
CA LYS A 505 -14.19 15.53 52.57
C LYS A 505 -14.53 14.95 53.94
N ILE A 506 -14.29 13.65 54.14
CA ILE A 506 -14.49 13.03 55.46
C ILE A 506 -13.32 13.42 56.38
N PRO A 507 -13.57 13.81 57.64
CA PRO A 507 -12.51 14.08 58.60
C PRO A 507 -11.63 12.83 58.90
N PRO A 508 -10.37 13.01 59.33
CA PRO A 508 -9.33 11.98 59.28
C PRO A 508 -9.43 10.86 60.32
N GLU A 509 -10.54 10.71 61.05
CA GLU A 509 -10.59 9.80 62.21
C GLU A 509 -10.69 8.31 61.86
N THR A 510 -10.94 7.98 60.58
CA THR A 510 -10.72 6.63 60.05
C THR A 510 -9.56 6.73 59.07
N GLY A 511 -8.39 6.20 59.44
CA GLY A 511 -7.10 6.35 58.72
C GLY A 511 -7.08 5.78 57.30
N SER A 512 -7.87 6.36 56.40
CA SER A 512 -8.03 5.91 55.03
C SER A 512 -8.33 7.12 54.13
N ASP A 513 -7.39 7.43 53.22
CA ASP A 513 -7.34 8.55 52.27
C ASP A 513 -8.41 8.48 51.15
N PHE A 514 -9.69 8.45 51.54
CA PHE A 514 -10.79 8.34 50.60
C PHE A 514 -11.65 9.60 50.61
N THR A 515 -12.10 10.00 49.42
CA THR A 515 -13.14 11.03 49.24
C THR A 515 -14.44 10.35 48.84
N ILE A 516 -15.55 10.74 49.47
CA ILE A 516 -16.88 10.29 49.07
C ILE A 516 -17.40 11.25 48.02
N ILE A 517 -17.84 10.67 46.91
CA ILE A 517 -18.54 11.37 45.85
C ILE A 517 -20.00 10.91 45.84
N TRP A 518 -20.91 11.87 45.84
CA TRP A 518 -22.32 11.62 45.62
C TRP A 518 -22.64 11.87 44.15
N LEU A 519 -23.18 10.84 43.49
CA LEU A 519 -23.60 10.91 42.08
C LEU A 519 -25.12 11.00 42.01
N GLN A 520 -25.64 12.04 41.36
CA GLN A 520 -27.07 12.10 41.04
C GLN A 520 -27.33 11.37 39.74
N LEU A 521 -28.16 10.33 39.81
CA LEU A 521 -28.64 9.61 38.66
C LEU A 521 -29.70 10.45 37.91
N PRO A 522 -29.92 10.17 36.61
CA PRO A 522 -30.89 10.91 35.79
C PRO A 522 -32.33 10.93 36.32
N ASP A 523 -32.68 9.97 37.19
CA ASP A 523 -33.97 9.84 37.87
C ASP A 523 -34.02 10.54 39.25
N GLY A 524 -32.97 11.25 39.62
CA GLY A 524 -32.89 12.10 40.81
C GLY A 524 -32.35 11.43 42.07
N TYR A 525 -32.04 10.13 42.04
CA TYR A 525 -31.46 9.41 43.17
C TYR A 525 -29.97 9.67 43.33
N TRP A 526 -29.48 9.62 44.57
CA TRP A 526 -28.06 9.82 44.90
C TRP A 526 -27.42 8.54 45.40
N VAL A 527 -26.24 8.21 44.88
CA VAL A 527 -25.44 7.05 45.33
C VAL A 527 -24.05 7.49 45.79
N PRO A 528 -23.56 7.00 46.96
CA PRO A 528 -22.21 7.28 47.41
C PRO A 528 -21.20 6.35 46.74
N LYS A 529 -20.11 6.91 46.23
CA LYS A 529 -18.95 6.17 45.75
C LYS A 529 -17.69 6.59 46.49
N HIS A 530 -16.82 5.61 46.73
CA HIS A 530 -15.54 5.81 47.40
C HIS A 530 -14.42 5.79 46.36
N TYR A 531 -13.58 6.82 46.36
CA TYR A 531 -12.39 6.88 45.52
C TYR A 531 -11.17 7.21 46.37
N LYS A 532 -10.01 6.65 46.00
CA LYS A 532 -8.72 7.06 46.58
C LYS A 532 -8.42 8.50 46.15
N PHE A 533 -7.95 9.32 47.08
CA PHE A 533 -7.70 10.74 46.84
C PHE A 533 -6.77 11.01 45.64
N GLU A 534 -5.66 10.27 45.54
CA GLU A 534 -4.69 10.42 44.45
C GLU A 534 -5.27 10.10 43.06
N TYR A 535 -6.20 9.14 42.97
CA TYR A 535 -6.86 8.78 41.71
C TYR A 535 -7.75 9.92 41.18
N LEU A 536 -8.39 10.68 42.08
CA LEU A 536 -9.23 11.82 41.70
C LEU A 536 -8.37 13.03 41.31
N LYS A 537 -7.27 13.26 42.02
CA LYS A 537 -6.37 14.38 41.76
C LYS A 537 -5.82 14.34 40.33
N GLU A 538 -5.44 13.16 39.84
CA GLU A 538 -4.91 12.96 38.48
C GLU A 538 -5.97 13.10 37.36
N LYS A 539 -7.25 12.84 37.67
CA LYS A 539 -8.34 12.89 36.69
C LYS A 539 -9.08 14.24 36.64
N LEU A 540 -8.89 15.08 37.66
CA LEU A 540 -9.56 16.38 37.80
C LEU A 540 -8.63 17.59 37.60
N SER A 541 -7.31 17.38 37.53
CA SER A 541 -6.32 18.36 37.02
C SER A 541 -6.14 18.20 35.52
#